data_AF-A0A0H5QMQ3-F1
#
_entry.id   AF-A0A0H5QMQ3-F1
#
_cell.length_a   1.000
_cell.length_b   1.000
_cell.length_c   1.000
_cell.angle_alpha   90.00
_cell.angle_beta   90.00
_cell.angle_gamma   90.00
#
_symmetry.space_group_name_H-M   'P 1'
#
loop_
_entity.id
_entity.type
_entity.pdbx_description
1 polymer ?
#
loop_
_entity_poly.entity_id
_entity_poly.type
_entity_poly.pdbx_seq_one_letter_code
_entity_poly.pdbx_strand_id
1 'polypeptide(L)'
;MRIEIRTTPEEKQRWQVFAENKGVSLSELVRSCLGGQRLRKRRDPPKVDPDLLRELARIGNNLNQIARAANRQHPVPAAALLMRLIEIDRELSALRTAHERPADAD
;
A
#
# COMPACT_ATOMS: atom_id res chain seq x y z
N MET A 1 22.88 -14.46 -11.35
CA MET A 1 23.48 -15.82 -11.36
C MET A 1 22.57 -16.76 -10.58
N ARG A 2 22.49 -18.04 -10.97
CA ARG A 2 21.66 -19.06 -10.32
C ARG A 2 22.56 -20.12 -9.70
N ILE A 3 22.25 -20.55 -8.48
CA ILE A 3 22.93 -21.64 -7.79
C ILE A 3 21.92 -22.78 -7.67
N GLU A 4 22.33 -24.00 -8.02
CA GLU A 4 21.51 -25.20 -7.88
C GLU A 4 22.05 -26.06 -6.75
N ILE A 5 21.17 -26.49 -5.86
CA ILE A 5 21.51 -27.29 -4.68
C ILE A 5 20.75 -28.61 -4.81
N ARG A 6 21.46 -29.73 -4.66
CA ARG A 6 20.82 -31.05 -4.55
C ARG A 6 20.23 -31.18 -3.16
N THR A 7 18.94 -31.51 -3.08
CA THR A 7 18.21 -31.69 -1.82
C THR A 7 17.34 -32.93 -1.96
N THR A 8 16.98 -33.54 -0.83
CA THR A 8 15.87 -34.49 -0.83
C THR A 8 14.53 -33.74 -0.89
N PRO A 9 13.43 -34.40 -1.29
CA PRO A 9 12.09 -33.80 -1.27
C PRO A 9 11.68 -33.32 0.14
N GLU A 10 12.05 -34.07 1.17
CA GLU A 10 11.71 -33.78 2.58
C GLU A 10 12.49 -32.56 3.10
N GLU A 11 13.75 -32.40 2.69
CA GLU A 11 14.54 -31.20 3.00
C GLU A 11 13.95 -29.96 2.34
N LYS A 12 13.60 -30.06 1.05
CA LYS A 12 12.97 -28.96 0.33
C LYS A 12 11.66 -28.53 1.00
N GLN A 13 10.83 -29.51 1.37
CA GLN A 13 9.57 -29.22 2.04
C GLN A 13 9.78 -28.54 3.40
N ARG A 14 10.74 -29.02 4.20
CA ARG A 14 11.09 -28.40 5.48
C ARG A 14 11.54 -26.95 5.31
N TRP A 15 12.37 -26.66 4.31
CA TRP A 15 12.83 -25.30 4.04
C TRP A 15 11.71 -24.40 3.53
N GLN A 16 10.81 -24.93 2.70
CA GLN A 16 9.64 -24.22 2.19
C GLN A 16 8.74 -23.77 3.35
N VAL A 17 8.38 -24.70 4.24
CA VAL A 17 7.58 -24.41 5.45
C VAL A 17 8.28 -23.40 6.35
N PHE A 18 9.60 -23.51 6.51
CA PHE A 18 10.36 -22.56 7.32
C PHE A 18 10.39 -21.15 6.71
N ALA A 19 10.48 -21.04 5.38
CA ALA A 19 10.44 -19.78 4.65
C ALA A 19 9.05 -19.11 4.80
N GLU A 20 7.99 -19.88 4.62
CA GLU A 20 6.60 -19.44 4.79
C GLU A 20 6.33 -18.93 6.21
N ASN A 21 6.75 -19.67 7.24
CA ASN A 21 6.62 -19.26 8.64
C ASN A 21 7.34 -17.93 8.95
N LYS A 22 8.41 -17.62 8.21
CA LYS A 22 9.14 -16.36 8.33
C LYS A 22 8.65 -15.26 7.39
N GLY A 23 7.70 -15.55 6.52
CA GLY A 23 7.15 -14.61 5.54
C GLY A 23 8.15 -14.20 4.45
N VAL A 24 9.11 -15.07 4.12
CA VAL A 24 10.17 -14.83 3.13
C VAL A 24 10.18 -15.91 2.05
N SER A 25 10.79 -15.63 0.91
CA SER A 25 10.98 -16.64 -0.14
C SER A 25 12.05 -17.67 0.23
N LEU A 26 11.98 -18.89 -0.32
CA LEU A 26 13.01 -19.92 -0.13
C LEU A 26 14.41 -19.44 -0.53
N SER A 27 14.52 -18.71 -1.64
CA SER A 27 15.80 -18.13 -2.10
C SER A 27 16.36 -17.09 -1.14
N GLU A 28 15.49 -16.34 -0.44
CA GLU A 28 15.90 -15.38 0.58
C GLU A 28 16.29 -16.06 1.88
N LEU A 29 15.58 -17.12 2.27
CA LEU A 29 15.98 -17.99 3.36
C LEU A 29 17.40 -18.55 3.16
N VAL A 30 17.67 -19.15 2.00
CA VAL A 30 18.98 -19.74 1.69
C VAL A 30 20.08 -18.68 1.68
N ARG A 31 19.85 -17.53 1.03
CA ARG A 31 20.82 -16.42 1.01
C ARG A 31 21.12 -15.90 2.41
N SER A 32 20.11 -15.77 3.26
CA SER A 32 20.28 -15.27 4.63
C SER A 32 21.07 -16.25 5.50
N CYS A 33 20.81 -17.55 5.36
CA CYS A 33 21.59 -18.58 6.06
C CYS A 33 23.06 -18.58 5.61
N LEU A 34 23.32 -18.54 4.30
CA LEU A 34 24.69 -18.53 3.75
C LEU A 34 25.45 -17.22 4.07
N GLY A 35 24.74 -16.09 4.10
CA GLY A 35 25.32 -14.78 4.39
C GLY A 35 25.40 -14.42 5.88
N GLY A 36 25.03 -15.33 6.79
CA GLY A 36 25.00 -15.07 8.24
C GLY A 36 24.00 -13.98 8.68
N GLN A 37 23.09 -13.57 7.80
CA GLN A 37 22.10 -12.55 8.09
C GLN A 37 20.94 -13.15 8.88
N ARG A 38 20.44 -12.44 9.89
CA ARG A 38 19.20 -12.83 10.58
C ARG A 38 18.02 -12.39 9.72
N LEU A 39 17.26 -13.37 9.21
CA LEU A 39 15.95 -13.14 8.60
C LEU A 39 15.05 -12.44 9.62
N ARG A 40 14.80 -11.15 9.40
CA ARG A 40 13.78 -10.43 10.15
C ARG A 40 12.43 -10.88 9.62
N LYS A 41 11.59 -11.39 10.51
CA LYS A 41 10.19 -11.67 10.18
C LYS A 41 9.60 -10.39 9.61
N ARG A 42 9.08 -10.46 8.38
CA ARG A 42 8.35 -9.34 7.79
C ARG A 42 7.19 -9.05 8.76
N ARG A 43 7.16 -7.84 9.32
CA ARG A 43 6.00 -7.43 10.10
C ARG A 43 4.85 -7.35 9.12
N ASP A 44 3.81 -8.13 9.37
CA ASP A 44 2.56 -7.91 8.69
C ASP A 44 2.15 -6.47 8.97
N PRO A 45 1.78 -5.70 7.95
CA PRO A 45 1.23 -4.38 8.18
C PRO A 45 0.02 -4.54 9.11
N PRO A 46 -0.23 -3.57 10.01
CA PRO A 46 -1.41 -3.62 10.86
C PRO A 46 -2.64 -3.89 10.00
N LYS A 47 -3.59 -4.68 10.52
CA LYS A 47 -4.87 -4.87 9.85
C LYS A 47 -5.60 -3.52 9.87
N VAL A 48 -5.49 -2.78 8.78
CA VAL A 48 -6.19 -1.51 8.55
C VAL A 48 -7.46 -1.82 7.77
N ASP A 49 -8.52 -1.08 8.05
CA ASP A 49 -9.76 -1.15 7.30
C ASP A 49 -9.49 -0.98 5.78
N PRO A 50 -9.87 -1.95 4.93
CA PRO A 50 -9.68 -1.85 3.48
C PRO A 50 -10.33 -0.61 2.87
N ASP A 51 -11.44 -0.13 3.42
CA ASP A 51 -12.13 1.06 2.91
C ASP A 51 -11.35 2.33 3.24
N LEU A 52 -10.74 2.40 4.44
CA LEU A 52 -9.82 3.48 4.80
C LEU A 52 -8.59 3.53 3.87
N LEU A 53 -8.03 2.37 3.52
CA LEU A 53 -6.91 2.28 2.58
C LEU A 53 -7.30 2.74 1.17
N ARG A 54 -8.51 2.42 0.72
CA ARG A 54 -9.04 2.90 -0.57
C ARG A 54 -9.20 4.41 -0.58
N GLU A 55 -9.77 4.98 0.48
CA GLU A 55 -9.95 6.43 0.57
C GLU A 55 -8.61 7.17 0.64
N LEU A 56 -7.63 6.65 1.40
CA LEU A 56 -6.26 7.18 1.38
C LEU A 56 -5.64 7.14 -0.02
N ALA A 57 -5.84 6.05 -0.76
CA ALA A 57 -5.36 5.95 -2.14
C ALA A 57 -6.05 6.97 -3.07
N ARG A 58 -7.35 7.21 -2.90
CA ARG A 58 -8.09 8.25 -3.65
C ARG A 58 -7.55 9.65 -3.36
N ILE A 59 -7.32 9.98 -2.10
CA ILE A 59 -6.71 11.25 -1.69
C ILE A 59 -5.32 11.43 -2.32
N GLY A 60 -4.46 10.39 -2.24
CA GLY A 60 -3.13 10.41 -2.84
C GLY A 60 -3.17 10.61 -4.36
N ASN A 61 -4.12 9.98 -5.05
CA ASN A 61 -4.33 10.18 -6.48
C ASN A 61 -4.75 11.61 -6.83
N ASN A 62 -5.65 12.21 -6.05
CA ASN A 62 -6.07 13.60 -6.24
C ASN A 62 -4.90 14.57 -6.06
N LEU A 63 -4.10 14.39 -5.01
CA LEU A 63 -2.88 15.18 -4.80
C LEU A 63 -1.90 15.07 -5.97
N ASN A 64 -1.71 13.85 -6.50
CA ASN A 64 -0.82 13.63 -7.64
C ASN A 64 -1.35 14.31 -8.92
N GLN A 65 -2.66 14.35 -9.12
CA GLN A 65 -3.26 15.09 -10.24
C GLN A 65 -3.04 16.60 -10.11
N ILE A 66 -3.19 17.16 -8.91
CA ILE A 66 -2.92 18.58 -8.62
C ILE A 66 -1.44 18.89 -8.86
N ALA A 67 -0.53 18.07 -8.33
CA ALA A 67 0.90 18.23 -8.53
C ALA A 67 1.27 18.19 -10.02
N ARG A 68 0.72 17.23 -10.78
CA ARG A 68 0.91 17.16 -12.23
C ARG A 68 0.35 18.39 -12.94
N ALA A 69 -0.80 18.92 -12.52
CA ALA A 69 -1.38 20.13 -13.10
C ALA A 69 -0.53 21.37 -12.81
N ALA A 70 -0.02 21.50 -11.58
CA ALA A 70 0.86 22.58 -11.17
C ALA A 70 2.24 22.51 -11.86
N ASN A 71 2.76 21.30 -12.09
CA ASN A 71 4.05 21.07 -12.74
C ASN A 71 4.00 21.21 -14.27
N ARG A 72 2.81 21.29 -14.88
CA ARG A 72 2.70 21.62 -16.31
C ARG A 72 2.98 23.12 -16.47
N GLN A 73 4.02 23.46 -17.23
CA GLN A 73 4.53 24.82 -17.49
C GLN A 73 3.60 25.70 -18.35
N HIS A 74 2.28 25.50 -18.24
CA HIS A 74 1.26 26.34 -18.86
C HIS A 74 0.27 26.76 -17.79
N PRO A 75 -0.06 28.05 -17.66
CA PRO A 75 -0.98 28.52 -16.65
C PRO A 75 -2.31 27.78 -16.83
N VAL A 76 -2.65 26.94 -15.86
CA VAL A 76 -3.99 26.33 -15.79
C VAL A 76 -4.97 27.49 -15.68
N PRO A 77 -5.95 27.63 -16.60
CA PRO A 77 -6.93 28.70 -16.53
C PRO A 77 -7.61 28.67 -15.15
N ALA A 78 -7.69 29.82 -14.48
CA ALA A 78 -8.25 29.91 -13.12
C ALA A 78 -9.65 29.29 -13.02
N ALA A 79 -10.45 29.37 -14.10
CA ALA A 79 -11.75 28.73 -14.21
C ALA A 79 -11.68 27.20 -14.12
N ALA A 80 -10.69 26.57 -14.77
CA ALA A 80 -10.51 25.12 -14.71
C ALA A 80 -10.09 24.66 -13.30
N LEU A 81 -9.24 25.44 -12.62
CA LEU A 81 -8.87 25.17 -11.23
C LEU A 81 -10.06 25.32 -10.27
N LEU A 82 -10.85 26.39 -10.42
CA LEU A 82 -12.05 26.65 -9.63
C LEU A 82 -13.08 25.53 -9.78
N MET A 83 -13.34 25.04 -11.00
CA MET A 83 -14.26 23.92 -11.22
C MET A 83 -13.79 22.66 -10.48
N ARG A 84 -12.49 22.33 -10.53
CA ARG A 84 -11.95 21.17 -9.82
C ARG A 84 -12.02 21.32 -8.31
N LEU A 85 -11.82 22.52 -7.78
CA LEU A 85 -11.95 22.78 -6.34
C LEU A 85 -13.42 22.66 -5.88
N ILE A 86 -14.38 23.13 -6.68
CA ILE A 86 -15.81 22.99 -6.39
C ILE A 86 -16.24 21.52 -6.43
N GLU A 87 -15.73 20.73 -7.37
CA GLU A 87 -15.99 19.28 -7.43
C GLU A 87 -15.48 18.57 -6.17
N ILE A 88 -14.25 18.87 -5.75
CA ILE A 88 -13.66 18.30 -4.53
C ILE A 88 -14.48 18.70 -3.30
N ASP A 89 -14.88 19.97 -3.18
CA ASP A 89 -15.67 20.46 -2.05
C ASP A 89 -17.05 19.78 -1.95
N ARG A 90 -17.70 19.52 -3.08
CA ARG A 90 -18.97 18.77 -3.15
C ARG A 90 -18.79 17.30 -2.76
N GLU A 91 -17.76 16.63 -3.26
CA GLU A 91 -17.46 15.24 -2.90
C GLU A 91 -17.15 15.11 -1.40
N LEU A 92 -16.34 16.02 -0.84
CA LEU A 92 -16.03 16.05 0.58
C LEU A 92 -17.26 16.36 1.44
N SER A 93 -18.12 17.28 1.01
CA SER A 93 -19.38 17.58 1.68
C SER A 93 -20.31 16.36 1.69
N ALA A 94 -20.45 15.66 0.56
CA ALA A 94 -21.27 14.47 0.47
C ALA A 94 -20.74 13.33 1.36
N LEU A 95 -19.42 13.12 1.38
CA LEU A 95 -18.78 12.14 2.26
C LEU A 95 -19.00 12.49 3.72
N ARG A 96 -18.87 13.78 4.09
CA ARG A 96 -19.11 14.26 5.44
C ARG A 96 -20.56 14.02 5.86
N THR A 97 -21.54 14.38 5.05
CA THR A 97 -22.96 14.13 5.35
C THR A 97 -23.25 12.63 5.50
N ALA A 98 -22.65 11.79 4.66
CA ALA A 98 -22.82 10.34 4.73
C ALA A 98 -22.21 9.71 6.00
N HIS A 99 -21.27 10.41 6.66
CA HIS A 99 -20.53 9.91 7.82
C HIS A 99 -20.71 10.78 9.08
N GLU A 100 -21.57 11.81 9.04
CA GLU A 100 -22.05 12.50 10.23
C GLU A 100 -22.97 11.54 11.00
N ARG A 101 -22.40 10.90 12.03
CA ARG A 101 -23.13 10.11 13.02
C ARG A 101 -24.27 10.98 13.57
N PRO A 102 -25.52 10.49 13.67
CA PRO A 102 -26.54 11.22 14.40
C PRO A 102 -26.04 11.40 15.83
N ALA A 103 -25.84 12.66 16.22
CA ALA A 103 -25.76 13.05 17.62
C ALA A 103 -27.16 12.76 18.18
N ASP A 104 -27.29 11.63 18.87
CA ASP A 104 -28.37 11.20 19.77
C ASP A 104 -28.54 9.68 19.63
N ALA A 105 -27.55 8.95 20.14
CA ALA A 105 -27.67 7.53 20.48
C ALA A 105 -26.81 7.28 21.72
N ASP A 106 -27.21 7.94 22.82
CA ASP A 106 -26.98 7.53 24.22
C ASP A 106 -28.35 7.51 24.91
#